data_AF-A0AAV2ZDX5-F1
#
_entry.id   AF-A0AAV2ZDX5-F1
#
_cell.length_a   1.000
_cell.length_b   1.000
_cell.length_c   1.000
_cell.angle_alpha   90.00
_cell.angle_beta   90.00
_cell.angle_gamma   90.00
#
_symmetry.space_group_name_H-M   'P 1'
#
loop_
_entity.id
_entity.type
_entity.pdbx_description
1 polymer ?
#
loop_
_entity_poly.entity_id
_entity_poly.type
_entity_poly.pdbx_seq_one_letter_code
_entity_poly.pdbx_strand_id
1 'polypeptide(L)'
;MYVFAASVRPVETFTPSWGNILSGDFVTLTCDAGSAAQDNQTYYWYKDDKVLNITQRDFTIPSASQRDNGEYKCRTRTSDMSLTTRLKIQDCECSGV
;
A
#
# COMPACT_ATOMS: atom_id res chain seq x y z
N MET A 1 -21.86 -28.53 4.38
CA MET A 1 -20.83 -27.83 3.60
C MET A 1 -20.27 -26.72 4.46
N TYR A 2 -19.09 -26.91 5.07
CA TYR A 2 -18.41 -25.85 5.82
C TYR A 2 -17.53 -25.06 4.85
N VAL A 3 -18.01 -23.90 4.41
CA VAL A 3 -17.12 -22.90 3.83
C VAL A 3 -16.41 -22.22 5.00
N PHE A 4 -15.22 -22.70 5.34
CA PHE A 4 -14.31 -21.93 6.17
C PHE A 4 -13.98 -20.67 5.37
N ALA A 5 -14.56 -19.52 5.75
CA ALA A 5 -14.03 -18.24 5.31
C ALA A 5 -12.67 -18.07 6.00
N ALA A 6 -11.62 -18.65 5.41
CA ALA A 6 -10.27 -18.32 5.78
C ALA A 6 -10.11 -16.83 5.47
N SER A 7 -9.89 -16.01 6.50
CA SER A 7 -9.61 -14.60 6.30
C SER A 7 -8.29 -14.51 5.56
N VAL A 8 -8.36 -14.27 4.24
CA VAL A 8 -7.16 -14.16 3.40
C VAL A 8 -6.45 -12.88 3.83
N ARG A 9 -5.16 -12.96 4.12
CA ARG A 9 -4.38 -11.77 4.41
C ARG A 9 -3.96 -11.12 3.09
N PRO A 10 -4.33 -9.85 2.84
CA PRO A 10 -3.89 -9.16 1.64
C PRO A 10 -2.39 -8.88 1.69
N VAL A 11 -1.77 -8.92 0.51
CA VAL A 11 -0.37 -8.60 0.30
C VAL A 11 -0.29 -7.22 -0.33
N GLU A 12 0.42 -6.31 0.31
CA GLU A 12 0.73 -5.01 -0.28
C GLU A 12 2.06 -5.07 -1.03
N THR A 13 2.08 -4.44 -2.20
CA THR A 13 3.28 -4.34 -3.03
C THR A 13 3.51 -2.90 -3.46
N PHE A 14 4.77 -2.49 -3.48
CA PHE A 14 5.20 -1.17 -3.93
C PHE A 14 5.88 -1.32 -5.28
N THR A 15 5.47 -0.50 -6.23
CA THR A 15 6.08 -0.39 -7.55
C THR A 15 6.51 1.06 -7.76
N PRO A 16 7.81 1.34 -7.91
CA PRO A 16 8.91 0.39 -7.92
C PRO A 16 9.24 -0.21 -6.54
N SER A 17 9.74 -1.46 -6.54
CA SER A 17 10.11 -2.19 -5.30
C SER A 17 11.53 -1.88 -4.81
N TRP A 18 12.26 -1.00 -5.49
CA TRP A 18 13.62 -0.61 -5.09
C TRP A 18 13.54 0.08 -3.74
N GLY A 19 14.27 -0.44 -2.74
CA GLY A 19 14.15 -0.01 -1.34
C GLY A 19 14.51 1.46 -1.04
N ASN A 20 14.85 2.25 -2.06
CA ASN A 20 15.13 3.68 -1.98
C ASN A 20 14.22 4.41 -2.97
N ILE A 21 13.06 4.87 -2.49
CA ILE A 21 12.18 5.76 -3.26
C ILE A 21 12.67 7.18 -3.02
N LEU A 22 12.87 7.94 -4.10
CA LEU A 22 13.36 9.32 -4.02
C LEU A 22 12.19 10.31 -3.99
N SER A 23 12.42 11.48 -3.40
CA SER A 23 11.48 12.59 -3.52
C SER A 23 11.27 12.95 -4.99
N GLY A 24 10.02 12.99 -5.43
CA GLY A 24 9.63 13.19 -6.83
C GLY A 24 9.32 11.90 -7.58
N ASP A 25 9.62 10.72 -7.03
CA ASP A 25 9.35 9.45 -7.69
C ASP A 25 7.85 9.15 -7.78
N PHE A 26 7.49 8.39 -8.81
CA PHE A 26 6.17 7.83 -9.01
C PHE A 26 6.08 6.47 -8.31
N VAL A 27 5.24 6.35 -7.29
CA VAL A 27 5.05 5.12 -6.52
C VAL A 27 3.63 4.63 -6.66
N THR A 28 3.46 3.35 -6.97
CA THR A 28 2.16 2.67 -6.98
C THR A 28 2.15 1.63 -5.88
N LEU A 29 1.15 1.74 -5.01
CA LEU A 29 0.83 0.76 -3.98
C LEU A 29 -0.32 -0.09 -4.49
N THR A 30 -0.15 -1.40 -4.50
CA THR A 30 -1.19 -2.36 -4.91
C THR A 30 -1.53 -3.25 -3.74
N CYS A 31 -2.82 -3.43 -3.46
CA CYS A 31 -3.31 -4.34 -2.44
C CYS A 31 -3.88 -5.60 -3.09
N ASP A 32 -3.18 -6.72 -3.00
CA ASP A 32 -3.66 -8.00 -3.51
C ASP A 32 -4.31 -8.83 -2.40
N ALA A 33 -5.64 -8.92 -2.42
CA ALA A 33 -6.42 -9.71 -1.46
C ALA A 33 -6.77 -11.13 -1.95
N GLY A 34 -6.12 -11.60 -3.02
CA GLY A 34 -6.33 -12.91 -3.62
C GLY A 34 -7.62 -13.05 -4.44
N SER A 35 -7.82 -14.23 -5.04
CA SER A 35 -8.90 -14.53 -6.00
C SER A 35 -10.32 -14.36 -5.45
N ALA A 36 -10.50 -14.31 -4.13
CA ALA A 36 -11.79 -14.10 -3.50
C ALA A 36 -12.31 -12.64 -3.56
N ALA A 37 -11.45 -11.68 -3.95
CA ALA A 37 -11.72 -10.24 -3.85
C ALA A 37 -11.61 -9.48 -5.19
N GLN A 38 -11.64 -10.19 -6.32
CA GLN A 38 -11.20 -9.60 -7.60
C GLN A 38 -12.22 -8.72 -8.33
N ASP A 39 -13.53 -8.92 -8.16
CA ASP A 39 -14.57 -8.08 -8.79
C ASP A 39 -15.53 -7.50 -7.75
N ASN A 40 -15.56 -6.17 -7.63
CA ASN A 40 -16.42 -5.36 -6.75
C ASN A 40 -16.05 -5.25 -5.25
N GLN A 41 -14.81 -5.54 -4.87
CA GLN A 41 -14.38 -5.33 -3.50
C GLN A 41 -13.95 -3.88 -3.24
N THR A 42 -14.43 -3.31 -2.14
CA THR A 42 -13.91 -2.04 -1.61
C THR A 42 -12.62 -2.30 -0.83
N TYR A 43 -11.55 -1.62 -1.23
CA TYR A 43 -10.28 -1.63 -0.51
C TYR A 43 -10.28 -0.48 0.50
N TYR A 44 -9.50 -0.63 1.56
CA TYR A 44 -9.30 0.40 2.57
C TYR A 44 -7.81 0.50 2.84
N TRP A 45 -7.26 1.67 2.54
CA TRP A 45 -5.87 1.98 2.79
C TRP A 45 -5.70 2.66 4.13
N TYR A 46 -4.59 2.38 4.79
CA TYR A 46 -4.21 2.96 6.06
C TYR A 46 -2.77 3.43 5.98
N LYS A 47 -2.51 4.57 6.61
CA LYS A 47 -1.18 5.13 6.79
C LYS A 47 -1.02 5.53 8.24
N ASP A 48 0.00 4.99 8.91
CA ASP A 48 0.26 5.23 10.33
C ASP A 48 -1.00 5.00 11.19
N ASP A 49 -1.70 3.89 10.91
CA ASP A 49 -2.99 3.49 11.49
C ASP A 49 -4.18 4.45 11.23
N LYS A 50 -4.01 5.47 10.39
CA LYS A 50 -5.09 6.36 9.94
C LYS A 50 -5.64 5.89 8.61
N VAL A 51 -6.97 5.87 8.49
CA VAL A 51 -7.63 5.52 7.24
C VAL A 51 -7.40 6.60 6.18
N LEU A 52 -7.05 6.18 4.97
CA LEU A 52 -7.00 7.03 3.79
C LEU A 52 -8.35 6.92 3.07
N ASN A 53 -8.83 8.01 2.48
CA ASN A 53 -10.06 8.04 1.69
C ASN A 53 -9.83 7.46 0.28
N ILE A 54 -9.26 6.26 0.22
CA ILE A 54 -8.86 5.58 -1.00
C ILE A 54 -9.47 4.19 -0.96
N THR A 55 -10.24 3.87 -1.99
CA THR A 55 -11.05 2.64 -2.04
C THR A 55 -10.69 1.71 -3.20
N GLN A 56 -9.75 2.15 -4.02
CA GLN A 56 -9.21 1.43 -5.15
C GLN A 56 -8.17 0.40 -4.71
N ARG A 57 -8.08 -0.68 -5.49
CA ARG A 57 -7.02 -1.70 -5.35
C ARG A 57 -5.63 -1.07 -5.45
N ASP A 58 -5.47 -0.16 -6.40
CA ASP A 58 -4.22 0.50 -6.72
C ASP A 58 -4.29 1.97 -6.28
N PHE A 59 -3.26 2.41 -5.55
CA PHE A 59 -3.08 3.77 -5.08
C PHE A 59 -1.76 4.31 -5.60
N THR A 60 -1.81 5.40 -6.36
CA THR A 60 -0.61 6.04 -6.92
C THR A 60 -0.26 7.33 -6.21
N ILE A 61 1.01 7.48 -5.87
CA ILE A 61 1.64 8.71 -5.39
C ILE A 61 2.46 9.27 -6.56
N PRO A 62 1.97 10.33 -7.23
CA PRO A 62 2.60 10.82 -8.46
C PRO A 62 3.91 11.57 -8.21
N SER A 63 4.10 12.11 -7.01
CA SER A 63 5.31 12.81 -6.59
C SER A 63 5.53 12.52 -5.11
N ALA A 64 6.37 11.52 -4.84
CA ALA A 64 6.72 11.11 -3.49
C ALA A 64 7.38 12.27 -2.73
N SER A 65 7.00 12.49 -1.48
CA SER A 65 7.59 13.53 -0.63
C SER A 65 7.86 13.02 0.78
N GLN A 66 8.64 13.77 1.57
CA GLN A 66 8.85 13.45 2.99
C GLN A 66 7.55 13.25 3.79
N ARG A 67 6.44 13.84 3.34
CA ARG A 67 5.13 13.67 3.99
C ARG A 67 4.52 12.31 3.74
N ASP A 68 4.90 11.62 2.66
CA ASP A 68 4.36 10.32 2.28
C ASP A 68 5.07 9.17 3.03
N ASN A 69 6.15 9.45 3.74
CA ASN A 69 6.72 8.50 4.70
C ASN A 69 5.68 8.01 5.70
N GLY A 70 5.75 6.73 6.04
CA GLY A 70 4.88 6.13 7.03
C GLY A 70 4.76 4.63 6.87
N GLU A 71 3.97 4.03 7.75
CA GLU A 71 3.58 2.63 7.70
C GLU A 71 2.26 2.46 6.96
N TYR A 72 2.30 1.75 5.85
CA TYR A 72 1.12 1.48 5.04
C TYR A 72 0.56 0.10 5.36
N LYS A 73 -0.77 0.03 5.31
CA LYS A 73 -1.53 -1.20 5.45
C LYS A 73 -2.74 -1.11 4.53
N CYS A 74 -3.22 -2.26 4.06
CA CYS A 74 -4.46 -2.36 3.32
C CYS A 74 -5.34 -3.49 3.86
N ARG A 75 -6.64 -3.36 3.67
CA ARG A 75 -7.59 -4.46 3.85
C ARG A 75 -8.77 -4.32 2.92
N THR A 76 -9.55 -5.37 2.80
CA THR A 76 -10.87 -5.34 2.18
C THR A 76 -11.95 -5.51 3.24
N ARG A 77 -13.22 -5.43 2.84
CA ARG A 77 -14.35 -5.67 3.76
C ARG A 77 -14.36 -7.08 4.36
N THR A 78 -13.80 -8.07 3.68
CA THR A 78 -13.90 -9.50 4.01
C THR A 78 -12.54 -10.15 4.32
N SER A 79 -11.46 -9.37 4.32
CA SER A 79 -10.10 -9.84 4.57
C SER A 79 -9.55 -9.30 5.89
N ASP A 80 -8.48 -9.91 6.37
CA ASP A 80 -7.68 -9.36 7.45
C ASP A 80 -6.89 -8.14 6.98
N MET A 81 -6.21 -7.48 7.93
CA MET A 81 -5.24 -6.42 7.67
C MET A 81 -3.97 -6.99 7.02
N SER A 82 -3.41 -6.30 6.04
CA SER A 82 -2.13 -6.66 5.42
C SER A 82 -0.97 -6.64 6.43
N LEU A 83 0.20 -7.06 5.96
CA LEU A 83 1.45 -6.77 6.66
C LEU A 83 1.70 -5.26 6.66
N THR A 84 2.33 -4.78 7.73
CA THR A 84 2.81 -3.41 7.77
C THR A 84 4.08 -3.29 6.94
N THR A 85 4.08 -2.43 5.93
CA THR A 85 5.32 -2.03 5.24
C THR A 85 5.57 -0.56 5.43
N ARG A 86 6.84 -0.24 5.67
CA ARG A 86 7.27 1.14 5.86
C ARG A 86 7.73 1.72 4.53
N LEU A 87 7.03 2.75 4.07
CA LEU A 87 7.47 3.58 2.96
C LEU A 87 8.51 4.58 3.48
N LYS A 88 9.71 4.53 2.90
CA LYS A 88 10.79 5.48 3.17
C LYS A 88 11.14 6.22 1.89
N ILE A 89 11.03 7.54 1.96
CA ILE A 89 11.35 8.48 0.89
C ILE A 89 12.63 9.19 1.27
N GLN A 90 13.60 9.04 0.40
CA GLN A 90 14.92 9.62 0.52
C GLN A 90 14.92 10.90 -0.31
N ASP A 91 15.32 12.02 0.27
CA ASP A 91 15.65 13.17 -0.55
C ASP A 91 16.94 12.85 -1.30
N CYS A 92 16.99 13.16 -2.59
CA CYS A 92 18.26 13.30 -3.29
C CYS A 92 19.05 14.38 -2.55
N GLU A 93 19.94 13.97 -1.65
CA GLU A 93 21.07 14.81 -1.33
C GLU A 93 21.87 14.92 -2.64
N CYS A 94 21.61 15.98 -3.40
CA CYS A 94 22.58 16.51 -4.34
C CYS A 94 23.85 16.72 -3.53
N SER A 95 24.74 15.73 -3.58
CA SER A 95 26.10 15.83 -3.07
C SER A 95 26.78 16.88 -3.94
N GLY A 96 26.57 18.15 -3.59
CA GLY A 96 27.37 19.25 -4.06
C GLY A 96 28.73 19.13 -3.39
N VAL A 97 29.69 18.58 -4.14
CA VAL A 97 31.12 18.83 -3.98
C VAL A 97 31.68 19.09 -5.36
#